data_AF-A0A4R3QQX3-F1
#
_entry.id   AF-A0A4R3QQX3-F1
#
_cell.length_a   1.000
_cell.length_b   1.000
_cell.length_c   1.000
_cell.angle_alpha   90.00
_cell.angle_beta   90.00
_cell.angle_gamma   90.00
#
_symmetry.space_group_name_H-M   'P 1'
#
loop_
_entity.id
_entity.type
_entity.pdbx_description
1 polymer ?
#
loop_
_entity_poly.entity_id
_entity_poly.type
_entity_poly.pdbx_seq_one_letter_code
_entity_poly.pdbx_strand_id
1 'polypeptide(L)' 'MPNKAVSLLEVRKILNEFCAENGLSIGSAIAIDAAKHLIKITATDVTSAIMVRSSLDHWMVERTAFAA' A
#
# COMPACT_ATOMS: atom_id res chain seq x y z
N MET A 1 16.56 -0.11 -17.04
CA MET A 1 15.72 1.02 -16.60
C MET A 1 16.18 1.41 -15.20
N PRO A 2 16.50 2.69 -14.92
CA PRO A 2 16.88 3.06 -13.56
C PRO A 2 15.65 2.85 -12.66
N ASN A 3 15.78 2.00 -11.64
CA ASN A 3 14.76 1.83 -10.61
C ASN A 3 14.59 3.18 -9.90
N LYS A 4 13.56 3.94 -10.27
CA LYS A 4 13.17 5.13 -9.52
C LYS A 4 12.63 4.65 -8.17
N ALA A 5 13.28 5.08 -7.09
CA ALA A 5 12.70 4.95 -5.76
C ALA A 5 11.33 5.65 -5.77
N VAL A 6 10.31 4.95 -5.30
CA VAL A 6 8.96 5.49 -5.17
C VAL A 6 9.00 6.70 -4.22
N SER A 7 8.55 7.85 -4.72
CA SER A 7 8.46 9.06 -3.91
C SER A 7 7.34 8.96 -2.88
N LEU A 8 7.44 9.71 -1.78
CA LEU A 8 6.36 9.78 -0.78
C LEU A 8 5.02 10.25 -1.38
N LEU A 9 5.07 11.05 -2.45
CA LEU A 9 3.88 11.48 -3.19
C LEU A 9 3.22 10.32 -3.93
N GLU A 10 4.01 9.43 -4.53
CA GLU A 10 3.51 8.21 -5.16
C GLU A 10 2.94 7.24 -4.12
N VAL A 11 3.59 7.06 -2.96
CA VAL A 11 3.04 6.27 -1.85
C VAL A 11 1.67 6.81 -1.42
N ARG A 12 1.56 8.13 -1.23
CA ARG A 12 0.30 8.77 -0.85
C ARG A 12 -0.79 8.57 -1.91
N LYS A 13 -0.44 8.68 -3.20
CA LYS A 13 -1.37 8.45 -4.30
C LYS A 13 -1.90 7.02 -4.29
N ILE A 14 -1.00 6.03 -4.20
CA ILE A 14 -1.34 4.61 -4.16
C ILE A 14 -2.23 4.29 -2.96
N LEU A 15 -1.93 4.84 -1.79
CA LEU A 15 -2.76 4.66 -0.58
C LEU A 15 -4.17 5.23 -0.76
N ASN A 16 -4.29 6.42 -1.36
CA ASN A 16 -5.60 7.04 -1.60
C ASN A 16 -6.44 6.22 -2.59
N GLU A 17 -5.83 5.74 -3.67
CA GLU A 17 -6.47 4.87 -4.66
C GLU A 17 -6.93 3.57 -4.01
N PHE A 18 -6.06 2.91 -3.24
CA PHE A 18 -6.39 1.71 -2.47
C PHE A 18 -7.56 1.95 -1.51
N CYS A 19 -7.57 3.07 -0.77
CA CYS A 19 -8.67 3.39 0.12
C CYS A 19 -9.98 3.61 -0.63
N ALA A 20 -9.95 4.34 -1.75
CA ALA A 20 -11.13 4.62 -2.55
C ALA A 20 -11.75 3.35 -3.15
N GLU A 21 -10.92 2.45 -3.69
CA GLU A 21 -11.35 1.19 -4.28
C GLU A 21 -11.97 0.23 -3.26
N ASN A 22 -11.50 0.27 -2.02
CA ASN A 22 -11.97 -0.60 -0.94
C ASN A 22 -13.01 0.06 -0.04
N GLY A 23 -13.50 1.26 -0.38
CA GLY A 23 -14.48 2.00 0.41
C GLY A 23 -13.97 2.38 1.81
N LEU A 24 -12.66 2.47 2.00
CA LEU A 24 -12.02 2.77 3.28
C LEU A 24 -11.92 4.28 3.48
N SER A 25 -12.26 4.75 4.69
CA SER A 25 -11.88 6.09 5.12
C SER A 25 -10.37 6.16 5.34
N ILE A 26 -9.73 7.26 4.92
CA ILE A 26 -8.28 7.51 5.09
C ILE A 26 -7.86 7.45 6.57
N GLY A 27 -8.79 7.73 7.50
CA GLY A 27 -8.55 7.62 8.95
C GLY A 27 -8.88 6.26 9.56
N SER A 28 -9.30 5.27 8.76
CA SER A 28 -9.65 3.94 9.27
C SER A 28 -8.41 3.18 9.76
N ALA A 29 -8.60 2.25 10.70
CA ALA A 29 -7.53 1.39 11.18
C ALA A 29 -6.86 0.61 10.03
N ILE A 30 -7.63 0.19 9.03
CA ILE A 30 -7.13 -0.51 7.85
C ILE A 30 -6.26 0.42 6.99
N ALA A 31 -6.68 1.66 6.75
CA ALA A 31 -5.88 2.63 6.01
C ALA A 31 -4.57 2.98 6.72
N ILE A 32 -4.59 3.08 8.06
CA ILE A 32 -3.39 3.31 8.87
C ILE A 32 -2.43 2.12 8.79
N ASP A 33 -2.94 0.90 8.86
CA ASP A 33 -2.09 -0.29 8.75
C ASP A 33 -1.54 -0.49 7.34
N ALA A 34 -2.33 -0.18 6.30
CA ALA A 34 -1.85 -0.14 4.91
C ALA A 34 -0.71 0.87 4.74
N ALA A 35 -0.82 2.06 5.34
CA ALA A 35 0.24 3.06 5.32
C ALA A 35 1.53 2.55 6.01
N LYS A 36 1.42 1.86 7.15
CA LYS A 36 2.58 1.26 7.83
C LYS A 36 3.24 0.17 6.96
N HIS A 37 2.44 -0.66 6.31
CA HIS A 37 2.93 -1.69 5.37
C HIS A 37 3.70 -1.05 4.22
N LEU A 38 3.15 0.01 3.61
CA LEU A 38 3.78 0.78 2.55
C LEU A 38 5.12 1.41 2.95
N ILE A 39 5.20 2.00 4.15
CA ILE A 39 6.44 2.57 4.67
C ILE A 39 7.49 1.47 4.86
N LYS A 40 7.10 0.30 5.36
CA LYS A 40 8.02 -0.82 5.58
C LYS A 40 8.64 -1.32 4.27
N ILE A 41 7.84 -1.50 3.22
CA ILE A 41 8.32 -2.04 1.93
C ILE A 41 9.18 -1.03 1.15
N THR A 42 8.86 0.27 1.27
CA THR A 42 9.62 1.35 0.59
C THR A 42 10.89 1.73 1.35
N ALA A 43 11.00 1.38 2.63
CA ALA A 43 12.21 1.60 3.43
C ALA A 43 13.30 0.54 3.17
N THR A 44 12.94 -0.67 2.72
CA THR A 44 13.86 -1.80 2.57
C THR A 44 14.40 -2.00 1.16
N ASP A 45 13.74 -1.49 0.12
CA ASP A 45 14.14 -1.75 -1.26
C ASP A 45 13.75 -0.62 -2.23
N VAL A 46 14.42 -0.55 -3.38
CA VAL A 46 13.97 0.30 -4.50
C VAL A 46 12.76 -0.37 -5.15
N THR A 47 11.61 -0.22 -4.52
CA THR A 47 10.34 -0.81 -4.96
C THR A 47 9.72 0.04 -6.07
N SER A 48 9.28 -0.58 -7.16
CA SER A 48 8.49 0.12 -8.19
C SER A 48 7.04 0.31 -7.73
N ALA A 49 6.34 1.33 -8.25
CA ALA A 49 4.93 1.59 -7.92
C ALA A 49 4.02 0.36 -8.15
N ILE A 50 4.33 -0.45 -9.17
CA ILE A 50 3.59 -1.69 -9.48
C ILE A 50 3.77 -2.73 -8.37
N MET A 51 5.00 -2.90 -7.86
CA MET A 51 5.28 -3.82 -6.74
C MET A 51 4.63 -3.35 -5.45
N VAL A 52 4.61 -2.04 -5.21
CA VAL A 52 3.94 -1.42 -4.06
C VAL A 52 2.45 -1.73 -4.07
N ARG A 53 1.79 -1.59 -5.22
CA ARG A 53 0.36 -1.89 -5.37
C ARG A 53 0.07 -3.38 -5.20
N SER A 54 0.83 -4.25 -5.87
CA SER A 54 0.66 -5.70 -5.75
C SER A 54 0.86 -6.20 -4.32
N SER A 55 1.79 -5.59 -3.56
CA SER A 55 2.00 -5.92 -2.15
C SER A 55 0.81 -5.52 -1.27
N LEU A 56 0.16 -4.38 -1.54
CA LEU A 56 -1.05 -3.96 -0.84
C LEU A 56 -2.23 -4.89 -1.11
N ASP A 57 -2.43 -5.28 -2.37
CA ASP A 57 -3.53 -6.16 -2.74
C ASP A 57 -3.37 -7.54 -2.09
N HIS A 58 -2.15 -8.09 -2.07
CA HIS A 58 -1.87 -9.35 -1.38
C HIS A 58 -2.08 -9.22 0.14
N TRP A 59 -1.56 -8.16 0.76
CA TRP A 59 -1.73 -7.89 2.19
C TRP A 59 -3.22 -7.79 2.59
N MET A 60 -4.05 -7.19 1.73
CA MET A 60 -5.48 -7.09 1.97
C MET A 60 -6.17 -8.46 1.88
N VAL A 61 -5.84 -9.27 0.88
CA VAL A 61 -6.37 -10.63 0.72
C VAL A 61 -6.02 -11.52 1.92
N GLU A 62 -4.79 -11.44 2.43
CA GLU A 62 -4.41 -12.16 3.64
C GLU A 62 -5.29 -11.75 4.83
N ARG A 63 -5.53 -10.45 5.03
CA ARG A 63 -6.36 -9.98 6.15
C ARG A 63 -7.84 -10.30 6.02
N THR A 64 -8.41 -10.30 4.81
CA THR A 64 -9.81 -10.68 4.61
C THR A 64 -10.01 -12.19 4.69
N ALA A 65 -9.03 -12.99 4.25
CA ALA A 65 -9.06 -14.44 4.40
C ALA A 65 -8.99 -14.89 5.87
N PHE A 66 -8.33 -14.13 6.75
CA PHE A 66 -8.33 -14.37 8.19
C PHE A 66 -9.59 -13.88 8.92
N ALA A 67 -10.47 -13.12 8.26
CA ALA A 67 -11.67 -12.55 8.86
C ALA A 67 -12.97 -13.34 8.54
N ALA A 68 -12.87 -14.44 7.79
CA ALA A 68 -13.97 -15.36 7.45
C ALA A 68 -13.92 -16.63 8.32
#